data_AF-A0A8C6FW65-F1
#
_entry.id   AF-A0A8C6FW65-F1
#
_cell.length_a   1.000
_cell.length_b   1.000
_cell.length_c   1.000
_cell.angle_alpha   90.00
_cell.angle_beta   90.00
_cell.angle_gamma   90.00
#
_symmetry.space_group_name_H-M   'P 1'
#
loop_
_entity.id
_entity.type
_entity.pdbx_description
1 polymer ?
#
loop_
_entity_poly.entity_id
_entity_poly.type
_entity_poly.pdbx_seq_one_letter_code
_entity_poly.pdbx_strand_id
1 'polypeptide(L)'
;MAPRDVTLFCLVLCLGQKIQAQDGNFPIPIISAMPGSVIPWNGSVKILCQGTLESYVYQLEILENVTYKLVEKKLGFQEVAEFVINRMDTNTAGRYQCRYGREHRWSAPSEALELVVTDTRSQDYRTENWVRMGVAGLVLIALLAFLAENRLGPQLPHQEDQQDLPDLSWSRQKSQTKWTFGLTPRTTRE
;
A
#
# COMPACT_ATOMS: atom_id res chain seq x y z
N MET A 1 39.39 64.44 -13.05
CA MET A 1 38.69 63.64 -12.03
C MET A 1 38.34 62.28 -12.62
N ALA A 2 38.69 61.20 -11.92
CA ALA A 2 38.86 59.86 -12.46
C ALA A 2 37.55 59.02 -12.43
N PRO A 3 37.36 58.07 -13.39
CA PRO A 3 36.17 57.22 -13.47
C PRO A 3 36.13 56.09 -12.41
N ARG A 4 37.08 56.08 -11.47
CA ARG A 4 37.25 55.03 -10.44
C ARG A 4 36.26 55.16 -9.28
N ASP A 5 35.82 56.38 -8.97
CA ASP A 5 34.91 56.64 -7.85
C ASP A 5 33.51 56.09 -8.11
N VAL A 6 33.03 56.14 -9.35
CA VAL A 6 31.70 55.61 -9.72
C VAL A 6 31.69 54.08 -9.61
N THR A 7 32.76 53.41 -10.04
CA THR A 7 32.84 51.94 -9.98
C THR A 7 32.95 51.43 -8.54
N LEU A 8 33.71 52.12 -7.69
CA LEU A 8 33.79 51.82 -6.25
C LEU A 8 32.45 52.06 -5.55
N PHE A 9 31.77 53.16 -5.86
CA PHE A 9 30.46 53.45 -5.30
C PHE A 9 29.41 52.42 -5.76
N CYS A 10 29.43 52.00 -7.02
CA CYS A 10 28.59 50.91 -7.52
C CYS A 10 28.89 49.58 -6.84
N LEU A 11 30.17 49.21 -6.68
CA LEU A 11 30.54 47.96 -5.99
C LEU A 11 30.13 47.99 -4.50
N VAL A 12 30.26 49.13 -3.83
CA VAL A 12 29.78 49.31 -2.43
C VAL A 12 28.26 49.25 -2.35
N LEU A 13 27.52 49.87 -3.29
CA LEU A 13 26.06 49.76 -3.35
C LEU A 13 25.59 48.33 -3.69
N CYS A 14 26.27 47.63 -4.60
CA CYS A 14 25.94 46.25 -4.98
C CYS A 14 26.28 45.24 -3.86
N LEU A 15 27.37 45.45 -3.11
CA LEU A 15 27.71 44.62 -1.95
C LEU A 15 26.87 44.99 -0.71
N GLY A 16 26.40 46.24 -0.60
CA GLY A 16 25.53 46.71 0.48
C GLY A 16 24.07 46.26 0.36
N GLN A 17 23.60 45.90 -0.83
CA GLN A 17 22.22 45.43 -1.05
C GLN A 17 22.00 43.94 -0.74
N LYS A 18 23.04 43.16 -0.44
CA LYS A 18 22.92 41.72 -0.14
C LYS A 18 22.73 41.40 1.35
N ILE A 19 22.45 42.40 2.19
CA ILE A 19 22.04 42.20 3.59
C ILE A 19 20.71 42.94 3.80
N GLN A 20 19.67 42.47 3.14
CA GLN A 20 18.30 42.64 3.63
C GLN A 20 18.08 41.52 4.66
N ALA A 21 18.70 41.66 5.83
CA ALA A 21 18.16 41.03 7.02
C ALA A 21 16.87 41.80 7.35
N GLN A 22 15.74 41.29 6.86
CA GLN A 22 14.44 41.87 7.19
C GLN A 22 14.20 41.69 8.69
N ASP A 23 14.13 42.83 9.35
CA ASP A 23 13.69 43.00 10.72
C ASP A 23 12.22 42.57 10.84
N GLY A 24 11.95 41.52 11.62
CA GLY A 24 10.68 41.37 12.35
C GLY A 24 9.50 40.59 11.73
N ASN A 25 9.54 40.12 10.47
CA ASN A 25 8.42 39.35 9.89
C ASN A 25 8.75 37.86 9.73
N PHE A 26 7.96 36.99 10.36
CA PHE A 26 8.11 35.54 10.22
C PHE A 26 7.94 35.11 8.75
N PRO A 27 8.86 34.32 8.17
CA PRO A 27 8.69 33.83 6.81
C PRO A 27 7.42 32.98 6.68
N ILE A 28 6.82 33.01 5.49
CA ILE A 28 5.63 32.20 5.18
C ILE A 28 6.01 30.73 5.31
N PRO A 29 5.26 29.91 6.08
CA PRO A 29 5.56 28.51 6.24
C PRO A 29 5.30 27.71 4.96
N ILE A 30 6.07 26.63 4.80
CA ILE A 30 5.89 25.66 3.73
C ILE A 30 5.08 24.49 4.27
N ILE A 31 3.98 24.15 3.59
CA ILE A 31 3.14 23.01 3.92
C ILE A 31 3.32 21.90 2.88
N SER A 32 3.38 20.65 3.32
CA SER A 32 3.48 19.49 2.44
C SER A 32 2.79 18.26 3.02
N ALA A 33 2.45 17.30 2.17
CA ALA A 33 1.81 16.04 2.55
C ALA A 33 2.71 14.85 2.22
N MET A 34 2.76 13.87 3.13
CA MET A 34 3.47 12.61 2.94
C MET A 34 2.50 11.43 3.20
N PRO A 35 2.41 10.44 2.28
CA PRO A 35 3.18 10.27 1.04
C PRO A 35 2.75 11.18 -0.13
N GLY A 36 1.63 11.88 -0.02
CA GLY A 36 1.13 12.79 -1.04
C GLY A 36 -0.24 13.36 -0.67
N SER A 37 -0.86 14.08 -1.61
CA SER A 37 -2.16 14.75 -1.43
C SER A 37 -3.38 13.88 -1.76
N VAL A 38 -3.17 12.71 -2.36
CA VAL A 38 -4.24 11.75 -2.68
C VAL A 38 -4.14 10.57 -1.72
N ILE A 39 -5.16 10.41 -0.85
CA ILE A 39 -5.16 9.42 0.23
C ILE A 39 -6.31 8.43 -0.01
N PRO A 40 -6.10 7.11 0.16
CA PRO A 40 -7.20 6.15 0.14
C PRO A 40 -8.18 6.37 1.30
N TRP A 41 -9.45 6.00 1.09
CA TRP A 41 -10.45 5.98 2.15
C TRP A 41 -9.96 5.17 3.36
N ASN A 42 -10.20 5.70 4.56
CA ASN A 42 -9.71 5.18 5.83
C ASN A 42 -8.16 5.11 5.95
N GLY A 43 -7.43 5.70 5.01
CA GLY A 43 -5.98 5.85 5.05
C GLY A 43 -5.51 6.93 6.04
N SER A 44 -4.21 7.15 6.10
CA SER A 44 -3.60 8.19 6.93
C SER A 44 -2.64 9.04 6.12
N VAL A 45 -2.50 10.31 6.50
CA VAL A 45 -1.56 11.25 5.90
C VAL A 45 -0.84 12.05 6.97
N LYS A 46 0.44 12.31 6.72
CA LYS A 46 1.24 13.23 7.51
C LYS A 46 1.32 14.57 6.79
N ILE A 47 0.94 15.63 7.47
CA ILE A 47 1.11 17.00 7.00
C ILE A 47 2.31 17.59 7.72
N LEU A 48 3.29 18.05 6.95
CA LEU A 48 4.50 18.69 7.46
C LEU A 48 4.35 20.19 7.26
N CYS A 49 4.47 20.95 8.36
CA CYS A 49 4.51 22.41 8.35
C CYS A 49 5.90 22.88 8.73
N GLN A 50 6.64 23.41 7.78
CA GLN A 50 8.00 23.94 7.98
C GLN A 50 7.93 25.45 8.25
N GLY A 51 8.42 25.84 9.43
CA GLY A 51 8.53 27.23 9.89
C GLY A 51 10.00 27.58 10.13
N THR A 52 10.31 28.16 11.29
CA THR A 52 11.68 28.47 11.71
C THR A 52 12.06 27.75 13.00
N LEU A 53 13.36 27.62 13.31
CA LEU A 53 13.83 27.04 14.58
C LEU A 53 13.36 27.82 15.82
N GLU A 54 12.97 29.08 15.66
CA GLU A 54 12.48 29.94 16.74
C GLU A 54 10.97 29.80 16.99
N SER A 55 10.29 28.99 16.19
CA SER A 55 8.86 28.73 16.32
C SER A 55 8.61 27.93 17.60
N TYR A 56 7.57 28.31 18.36
CA TYR A 56 7.15 27.55 19.55
C TYR A 56 5.76 26.93 19.38
N VAL A 57 4.92 27.49 18.52
CA VAL A 57 3.56 27.03 18.30
C VAL A 57 3.28 26.88 16.82
N TYR A 58 2.62 25.78 16.46
CA TYR A 58 2.15 25.48 15.11
C TYR A 58 0.66 25.20 15.15
N GLN A 59 -0.07 25.69 14.15
CA GLN A 59 -1.50 25.46 13.96
C GLN A 59 -1.73 24.91 12.55
N LEU A 60 -2.47 23.80 12.48
CA LEU A 60 -3.04 23.29 11.24
C LEU A 60 -4.51 23.70 11.19
N GLU A 61 -4.93 24.25 10.06
CA GLU A 61 -6.28 24.75 9.85
C GLU A 61 -6.87 24.17 8.56
N ILE A 62 -8.17 23.91 8.55
CA ILE A 62 -8.92 23.43 7.39
C ILE A 62 -9.95 24.48 6.95
N LEU A 63 -10.09 24.68 5.65
CA LEU A 63 -11.11 25.54 5.08
C LEU A 63 -12.48 24.86 5.17
N GLU A 64 -13.39 25.45 5.96
CA GLU A 64 -14.80 25.04 6.02
C GLU A 64 -15.69 26.21 5.60
N ASN A 65 -16.46 26.02 4.52
CA ASN A 65 -17.25 27.06 3.87
C ASN A 65 -16.41 28.24 3.39
N VAL A 66 -16.24 29.27 4.22
CA VAL A 66 -15.54 30.53 3.91
C VAL A 66 -14.47 30.85 4.97
N THR A 67 -14.37 30.05 6.03
CA THR A 67 -13.45 30.32 7.15
C THR A 67 -12.55 29.12 7.44
N TYR A 68 -11.33 29.43 7.85
CA TYR A 68 -10.39 28.41 8.32
C TYR A 68 -10.69 28.07 9.78
N LYS A 69 -10.81 26.77 10.08
CA LYS A 69 -11.02 26.24 11.42
C LYS A 69 -9.78 25.51 11.90
N LEU A 70 -9.46 25.66 13.19
CA LEU A 70 -8.34 24.96 13.82
C LEU A 70 -8.62 23.45 13.86
N VAL A 71 -7.72 22.67 13.28
CA VAL A 71 -7.73 21.20 13.32
C VAL A 71 -6.93 20.73 14.52
N GLU A 72 -5.67 21.17 14.61
CA GLU A 72 -4.76 20.76 15.66
C GLU A 72 -3.74 21.87 15.93
N LYS A 73 -3.27 21.94 17.18
CA LYS A 73 -2.21 22.84 17.64
C LYS A 73 -1.10 22.03 18.27
N LYS A 74 0.15 22.28 17.87
CA LYS A 74 1.34 21.69 18.48
C LYS A 74 2.20 22.77 19.12
N LEU A 75 2.80 22.42 20.25
CA LEU A 75 3.72 23.26 21.02
C LEU A 75 5.10 22.61 21.04
N GLY A 76 6.14 23.42 21.05
CA GLY A 76 7.53 23.00 21.12
C GLY A 76 8.40 23.71 20.10
N PHE A 77 9.68 23.86 20.44
CA PHE A 77 10.70 24.36 19.54
C PHE A 77 11.06 23.26 18.53
N GLN A 78 10.68 23.47 17.28
CA GLN A 78 10.96 22.58 16.16
C GLN A 78 10.94 23.42 14.88
N GLU A 79 11.73 23.05 13.88
CA GLU A 79 11.67 23.69 12.56
C GLU A 79 10.46 23.20 11.76
N VAL A 80 10.13 21.92 11.90
CA VAL A 80 9.05 21.24 11.18
C VAL A 80 8.10 20.62 12.20
N ALA A 81 6.83 20.99 12.13
CA ALA A 81 5.76 20.33 12.88
C ALA A 81 5.08 19.28 11.99
N GLU A 82 5.00 18.05 12.47
CA GLU A 82 4.25 16.97 11.84
C GLU A 82 2.84 16.90 12.43
N PHE A 83 1.80 16.88 11.59
CA PHE A 83 0.41 16.62 11.96
C PHE A 83 -0.04 15.32 11.29
N VAL A 84 -0.79 14.48 12.00
CA VAL A 84 -1.22 13.18 11.48
C VAL A 84 -2.73 13.13 11.43
N ILE A 85 -3.29 13.06 10.22
CA ILE A 85 -4.72 12.82 10.03
C ILE A 85 -4.89 11.33 9.80
N ASN A 86 -5.57 10.69 10.73
CA ASN A 86 -5.92 9.28 10.65
C ASN A 86 -7.32 9.11 10.08
N ARG A 87 -7.57 7.98 9.42
CA ARG A 87 -8.90 7.59 8.91
C ARG A 87 -9.51 8.66 7.99
N MET A 88 -8.81 8.95 6.91
CA MET A 88 -9.27 9.91 5.91
C MET A 88 -10.62 9.51 5.30
N ASP A 89 -11.55 10.45 5.30
CA ASP A 89 -12.90 10.36 4.73
C ASP A 89 -13.26 11.65 3.97
N THR A 90 -14.48 11.72 3.41
CA THR A 90 -14.97 12.90 2.68
C THR A 90 -15.05 14.18 3.51
N ASN A 91 -15.14 14.09 4.85
CA ASN A 91 -15.23 15.25 5.73
C ASN A 91 -13.84 15.80 6.07
N THR A 92 -12.83 14.93 6.10
CA THR A 92 -11.41 15.30 6.27
C THR A 92 -10.72 15.64 4.94
N ALA A 93 -11.35 15.38 3.81
CA ALA A 93 -10.88 15.90 2.52
C ALA A 93 -11.11 17.41 2.46
N GLY A 94 -10.14 18.16 1.93
CA GLY A 94 -10.28 19.61 1.84
C GLY A 94 -8.96 20.37 1.72
N ARG A 95 -9.07 21.70 1.82
CA ARG A 95 -7.93 22.61 1.74
C ARG A 95 -7.42 22.93 3.14
N TYR A 96 -6.19 22.55 3.39
CA TYR A 96 -5.47 22.78 4.63
C TYR A 96 -4.48 23.93 4.47
N GLN A 97 -4.25 24.67 5.54
CA GLN A 97 -3.13 25.60 5.64
C GLN A 97 -2.50 25.47 7.03
N CYS A 98 -1.27 25.91 7.16
CA CYS A 98 -0.63 25.97 8.47
C CYS A 98 -0.04 27.34 8.73
N ARG A 99 0.11 27.67 10.01
CA ARG A 99 0.84 28.85 10.47
C ARG A 99 1.59 28.52 11.73
N TYR A 100 2.65 29.27 12.00
CA TYR A 100 3.43 29.11 13.22
C TYR A 100 3.64 30.46 13.90
N GLY A 101 4.08 30.41 15.14
CA GLY A 101 4.28 31.61 15.91
C GLY A 101 5.17 31.40 17.12
N ARG A 102 5.43 32.51 17.79
CA ARG A 102 6.15 32.58 19.06
C ARG A 102 5.48 33.65 19.91
N GLU A 103 5.09 33.27 21.12
CA GLU A 103 4.39 34.14 22.07
C GLU A 103 3.13 34.78 21.45
N HIS A 104 3.15 36.10 21.20
CA HIS A 104 2.02 36.88 20.66
C HIS A 104 2.13 37.16 19.15
N ARG A 105 3.21 36.70 18.51
CA ARG A 105 3.47 36.97 17.10
C ARG A 105 3.29 35.71 16.25
N TRP A 106 2.74 35.88 15.06
CA TRP A 106 2.39 34.81 14.13
C TRP A 106 2.99 35.07 12.74
N SER A 107 3.30 34.00 12.03
CA SER A 107 3.53 34.03 10.59
C SER A 107 2.24 34.31 9.84
N ALA A 108 2.38 34.74 8.59
CA ALA A 108 1.29 34.60 7.64
C ALA A 108 0.93 33.09 7.47
N PRO A 109 -0.30 32.76 7.07
CA PRO A 109 -0.66 31.40 6.70
C PRO A 109 0.14 30.90 5.51
N SER A 110 0.39 29.59 5.45
CA SER A 110 0.96 28.92 4.28
C SER A 110 0.02 29.01 3.07
N GLU A 111 0.54 28.63 1.91
CA GLU A 111 -0.29 28.23 0.78
C GLU A 111 -1.25 27.09 1.18
N ALA A 112 -2.33 26.94 0.43
CA ALA A 112 -3.32 25.89 0.69
C ALA A 112 -2.87 24.54 0.12
N LEU A 113 -2.80 23.53 0.98
CA LEU A 113 -2.60 22.12 0.64
C LEU A 113 -3.96 21.44 0.47
N GLU A 114 -4.31 21.05 -0.75
CA GLU A 114 -5.54 20.31 -1.02
C GLU A 114 -5.31 18.80 -0.83
N LEU A 115 -6.09 18.19 0.05
CA LEU A 115 -6.11 16.75 0.30
C LEU A 115 -7.38 16.13 -0.28
N VAL A 116 -7.22 15.09 -1.08
CA VAL A 116 -8.30 14.39 -1.76
C VAL A 116 -8.35 12.93 -1.31
N VAL A 117 -9.57 12.42 -1.12
CA VAL A 117 -9.79 11.03 -0.73
C VAL A 117 -10.28 10.20 -1.91
N THR A 118 -9.67 9.04 -2.15
CA THR A 118 -10.10 8.08 -3.16
C THR A 118 -10.86 6.92 -2.52
N ASP A 119 -12.03 6.57 -3.06
CA ASP A 119 -12.80 5.43 -2.58
C ASP A 119 -12.14 4.09 -2.96
N THR A 120 -11.61 3.38 -1.96
CA THR A 120 -11.05 2.04 -2.12
C THR A 120 -12.03 0.93 -1.78
N ARG A 121 -13.26 1.22 -1.28
CA ARG A 121 -14.26 0.18 -0.96
C ARG A 121 -14.58 -0.73 -2.13
N SER A 122 -14.39 -0.23 -3.36
CA SER A 122 -14.71 -0.97 -4.57
C SER A 122 -13.66 -2.04 -4.96
N GLN A 123 -12.47 -2.04 -4.37
CA GLN A 123 -11.41 -2.98 -4.75
C GLN A 123 -11.47 -4.28 -3.94
N ASP A 124 -11.83 -4.21 -2.65
CA ASP A 124 -11.82 -5.36 -1.74
C ASP A 124 -12.88 -6.42 -2.07
N TYR A 125 -14.08 -6.02 -2.53
CA TYR A 125 -15.10 -7.00 -2.93
C TYR A 125 -14.69 -7.81 -4.18
N ARG A 126 -13.75 -7.30 -4.98
CA ARG A 126 -13.37 -7.91 -6.26
C ARG A 126 -12.33 -9.02 -6.09
N THR A 127 -11.44 -8.95 -5.10
CA THR A 127 -10.41 -9.99 -4.89
C THR A 127 -10.94 -11.15 -4.04
N GLU A 128 -11.78 -10.88 -3.04
CA GLU A 128 -12.37 -11.93 -2.22
C GLU A 128 -13.39 -12.78 -3.01
N ASN A 129 -14.14 -12.16 -3.92
CA ASN A 129 -15.14 -12.86 -4.73
C ASN A 129 -14.51 -13.88 -5.69
N TRP A 130 -13.37 -13.57 -6.29
CA TRP A 130 -12.69 -14.52 -7.18
C TRP A 130 -12.10 -15.71 -6.44
N VAL A 131 -11.55 -15.50 -5.23
CA VAL A 131 -11.04 -16.60 -4.40
C VAL A 131 -12.20 -17.48 -3.93
N ARG A 132 -13.31 -16.90 -3.47
CA ARG A 132 -14.51 -17.64 -3.05
C ARG A 132 -15.12 -18.46 -4.20
N MET A 133 -15.21 -17.89 -5.40
CA MET A 133 -15.68 -18.59 -6.60
C MET A 133 -14.72 -19.70 -7.04
N GLY A 134 -13.41 -19.48 -6.94
CA GLY A 134 -12.39 -20.49 -7.21
C GLY A 134 -12.47 -21.68 -6.26
N VAL A 135 -12.62 -21.45 -4.96
CA VAL A 135 -12.78 -22.52 -3.95
C VAL A 135 -14.08 -23.29 -4.17
N ALA A 136 -15.20 -22.59 -4.40
CA ALA A 136 -16.48 -23.24 -4.71
C ALA A 136 -16.39 -24.13 -5.95
N GLY A 137 -15.71 -23.65 -7.01
CA GLY A 137 -15.44 -24.42 -8.21
C GLY A 137 -14.61 -25.68 -7.95
N LEU A 138 -13.50 -25.57 -7.19
CA LEU A 138 -12.65 -26.71 -6.84
C LEU A 138 -13.40 -27.77 -6.01
N VAL A 139 -14.24 -27.34 -5.07
CA VAL A 139 -15.08 -28.26 -4.27
C VAL A 139 -16.08 -29.01 -5.15
N LEU A 140 -16.73 -28.32 -6.09
CA LEU A 140 -17.66 -28.97 -7.03
C LEU A 140 -16.96 -30.00 -7.92
N ILE A 141 -15.77 -29.68 -8.45
CA ILE A 141 -14.97 -30.60 -9.27
C ILE A 141 -14.58 -31.84 -8.46
N ALA A 142 -14.13 -31.68 -7.21
CA ALA A 142 -13.77 -32.79 -6.35
C ALA A 142 -14.96 -33.70 -6.03
N LEU A 143 -16.14 -33.13 -5.76
CA LEU A 143 -17.37 -33.89 -5.52
C LEU A 143 -17.81 -34.67 -6.77
N LEU A 144 -17.71 -34.07 -7.96
CA LEU A 144 -18.03 -34.75 -9.22
C LEU A 144 -17.07 -35.91 -9.50
N ALA A 145 -15.77 -35.73 -9.23
CA ALA A 145 -14.78 -36.80 -9.36
C ALA A 145 -15.10 -37.97 -8.41
N PHE A 146 -15.38 -37.69 -7.15
CA PHE A 146 -15.76 -38.70 -6.17
C PHE A 146 -17.05 -39.45 -6.55
N LEU A 147 -18.05 -38.74 -7.09
CA LEU A 147 -19.28 -39.35 -7.58
C LEU A 147 -19.07 -40.16 -8.85
N ALA A 148 -18.17 -39.75 -9.75
CA ALA A 148 -17.84 -40.49 -10.97
C ALA A 148 -17.13 -41.80 -10.64
N GLU A 149 -16.17 -41.77 -9.71
CA GLU A 149 -15.48 -42.96 -9.21
C GLU A 149 -16.44 -43.95 -8.54
N ASN A 150 -17.45 -43.45 -7.81
CA ASN A 150 -18.44 -44.29 -7.13
C ASN A 150 -19.61 -44.75 -8.04
N ARG A 151 -19.81 -44.11 -9.22
CA ARG A 151 -20.85 -44.49 -10.20
C ARG A 151 -20.32 -45.37 -11.32
N LEU A 152 -19.00 -45.44 -11.52
CA LEU A 152 -18.35 -46.33 -12.48
C LEU A 152 -17.36 -47.24 -11.74
N GLY A 153 -17.89 -48.17 -10.94
CA GLY A 153 -17.17 -49.42 -10.69
C GLY A 153 -16.84 -50.08 -12.04
N PRO A 154 -15.69 -50.76 -12.20
CA PRO A 154 -15.31 -51.36 -13.46
C PRO A 154 -16.41 -52.34 -13.93
N GLN A 155 -16.93 -52.14 -15.15
CA GLN A 155 -17.72 -53.14 -15.85
C GLN A 155 -16.90 -54.44 -15.94
N LEU A 156 -17.34 -55.49 -15.23
CA LEU A 156 -16.95 -56.86 -15.57
C LEU A 156 -17.86 -57.34 -16.71
N PRO A 157 -17.34 -58.06 -17.72
CA PRO A 157 -18.19 -58.64 -18.75
C PRO A 157 -19.13 -59.68 -18.13
N HIS A 158 -20.43 -59.54 -18.41
CA HIS A 158 -21.43 -60.49 -17.99
C HIS A 158 -21.30 -61.78 -18.81
N GLN A 159 -21.15 -62.88 -18.09
CA GLN A 159 -21.08 -64.27 -18.53
C GLN A 159 -22.36 -64.67 -19.30
N GLU A 160 -22.21 -65.23 -20.51
CA GLU A 160 -23.26 -66.02 -21.20
C GLU A 160 -23.03 -67.51 -20.93
N ASP A 161 -23.93 -68.04 -20.11
CA ASP A 161 -24.60 -69.34 -20.04
C ASP A 161 -23.93 -70.74 -20.14
N GLN A 162 -24.53 -71.60 -19.29
CA GLN A 162 -24.65 -73.05 -19.28
C GLN A 162 -23.45 -73.96 -18.95
N GLN A 163 -23.49 -74.52 -17.72
CA GLN A 163 -22.79 -75.75 -17.33
C GLN A 163 -23.52 -76.97 -17.88
N ASP A 164 -22.84 -77.80 -18.67
CA ASP A 164 -23.21 -79.20 -18.85
C ASP A 164 -21.96 -80.07 -19.16
N LEU A 165 -21.84 -81.16 -18.39
CA LEU A 165 -21.14 -82.43 -18.68
C LEU A 165 -19.59 -82.55 -18.51
N PRO A 166 -19.08 -83.65 -17.89
CA PRO A 166 -17.68 -83.74 -17.47
C PRO A 166 -16.74 -84.40 -18.49
N ASP A 167 -15.46 -84.12 -18.26
CA ASP A 167 -14.23 -84.81 -18.72
C ASP A 167 -13.97 -84.94 -20.23
N LEU A 168 -12.88 -84.29 -20.68
CA LEU A 168 -11.69 -84.97 -21.22
C LEU A 168 -10.63 -83.99 -21.75
N SER A 169 -9.38 -84.33 -21.41
CA SER A 169 -8.18 -84.20 -22.27
C SER A 169 -7.35 -82.90 -22.28
N TRP A 170 -6.16 -83.05 -21.69
CA TRP A 170 -4.83 -82.66 -22.17
C TRP A 170 -4.44 -81.18 -22.29
N SER A 171 -3.61 -80.77 -21.31
CA SER A 171 -2.24 -80.25 -21.43
C SER A 171 -1.88 -79.30 -22.58
N ARG A 172 -1.19 -78.18 -22.25
CA ARG A 172 0.23 -77.91 -22.64
C ARG A 172 0.62 -76.42 -22.42
N GLN A 173 1.76 -76.22 -21.73
CA GLN A 173 2.67 -75.05 -21.70
C GLN A 173 2.08 -73.70 -21.22
N LYS A 174 2.48 -73.07 -20.10
CA LYS A 174 3.82 -72.77 -19.56
C LYS A 174 4.86 -72.40 -20.62
N SER A 175 5.06 -71.10 -20.85
CA SER A 175 6.34 -70.49 -21.23
C SER A 175 6.25 -68.99 -20.98
N GLN A 176 6.84 -68.48 -19.90
CA GLN A 176 8.09 -67.67 -19.91
C GLN A 176 7.83 -66.19 -20.26
N THR A 177 8.41 -65.16 -19.64
CA THR A 177 9.63 -65.01 -18.82
C THR A 177 9.55 -63.59 -18.25
N LYS A 178 9.65 -63.37 -16.94
CA LYS A 178 10.89 -63.03 -16.20
C LYS A 178 11.71 -61.91 -16.87
N TRP A 179 11.68 -60.71 -16.27
CA TRP A 179 12.88 -59.92 -15.97
C TRP A 179 12.65 -59.09 -14.71
N THR A 180 13.36 -59.45 -13.65
CA THR A 180 13.60 -58.64 -12.46
C THR A 180 14.96 -58.00 -12.60
N PHE A 181 15.04 -56.68 -12.54
CA PHE A 181 16.25 -55.98 -12.13
C PHE A 181 15.86 -54.78 -11.27
N GLY A 182 15.96 -54.95 -9.96
CA GLY A 182 15.93 -53.88 -8.97
C GLY A 182 17.13 -54.08 -8.06
N LEU A 183 18.20 -53.35 -8.34
CA LEU A 183 19.39 -53.27 -7.51
C LEU A 183 19.02 -52.70 -6.12
N THR A 184 19.56 -53.34 -5.09
CA THR A 184 19.59 -52.91 -3.68
C THR A 184 20.16 -51.49 -3.52
N PRO A 185 19.87 -50.82 -2.39
CA PRO A 185 21.01 -50.62 -1.48
C PRO A 185 20.69 -50.60 0.03
N ARG A 186 21.77 -50.86 0.79
CA ARG A 186 22.05 -50.59 2.22
C ARG A 186 21.51 -51.64 3.20
N THR A 187 22.33 -52.16 4.13
CA THR A 187 22.78 -51.39 5.31
C THR A 187 23.88 -52.17 6.07
N THR A 188 25.05 -51.51 6.24
CA THR A 188 26.02 -51.47 7.36
C THR A 188 26.42 -52.68 8.23
N ARG A 189 27.75 -52.69 8.53
CA ARG A 189 28.43 -53.06 9.81
C ARG A 189 28.56 -54.59 10.02
N GLU A 190 29.72 -55.21 10.23
CA GLU A 190 30.98 -54.87 10.93
C GLU A 190 32.24 -55.27 10.13
#